data_AF-A0A6L5X9X1-F1
#
_entry.id   AF-A0A6L5X9X1-F1
#
_cell.length_a   1.000
_cell.length_b   1.000
_cell.length_c   1.000
_cell.angle_alpha   90.00
_cell.angle_beta   90.00
_cell.angle_gamma   90.00
#
_symmetry.space_group_name_H-M   'P 1'
#
loop_
_entity.id
_entity.type
_entity.pdbx_description
1 polymer ?
#
loop_
_entity_poly.entity_id
_entity_poly.type
_entity_poly.pdbx_seq_one_letter_code
_entity_poly.pdbx_strand_id
1 'polypeptide(L)'
;MDPQIEIEARRRADQKLMEGENKKQLVKELKKLIKQTRAGIAVKAIEYTKSDEDDEYVIIENYYGKTKKIDVTADSGIALMRDILAGIR
;
A
#
# COMPACT_ATOMS: atom_id res chain seq x y z
N MET A 1 -9.42 -13.52 33.31
CA MET A 1 -9.27 -13.90 31.89
C MET A 1 -7.79 -13.92 31.60
N ASP A 2 -7.27 -14.97 30.96
CA ASP A 2 -5.83 -15.05 30.66
C ASP A 2 -5.44 -13.96 29.64
N PRO A 3 -4.50 -13.06 29.97
CA PRO A 3 -4.04 -12.01 29.06
C PRO A 3 -3.56 -12.53 27.69
N GLN A 4 -3.04 -13.76 27.63
CA GLN A 4 -2.56 -14.35 26.37
C GLN A 4 -3.71 -14.68 25.41
N ILE A 5 -4.86 -15.12 25.95
CA ILE A 5 -6.06 -15.43 25.16
C ILE A 5 -6.63 -14.16 24.51
N GLU A 6 -6.59 -13.03 25.21
CA GLU A 6 -7.07 -11.76 24.67
C GLU A 6 -6.15 -11.21 23.56
N ILE A 7 -4.84 -11.37 23.70
CA ILE A 7 -3.85 -10.96 22.69
C ILE A 7 -4.01 -11.79 21.41
N GLU A 8 -4.17 -13.11 21.52
CA GLU A 8 -4.39 -13.98 20.36
C GLU A 8 -5.72 -13.70 19.65
N ALA A 9 -6.79 -13.42 20.41
CA ALA A 9 -8.08 -13.05 19.86
C ALA A 9 -8.00 -11.75 19.05
N ARG A 10 -7.28 -10.74 19.55
CA ARG A 10 -7.03 -9.48 18.82
C ARG A 10 -6.22 -9.72 17.55
N ARG A 11 -5.13 -10.48 17.63
CA ARG A 11 -4.32 -10.83 16.44
C ARG A 11 -5.14 -11.53 15.36
N ARG A 12 -5.99 -12.49 15.72
CA ARG A 12 -6.89 -13.16 14.76
C ARG A 12 -7.92 -12.21 14.15
N ALA A 13 -8.47 -11.30 14.94
CA ALA A 13 -9.41 -10.29 14.44
C ALA A 13 -8.73 -9.34 13.44
N ASP A 14 -7.53 -8.86 13.76
CA ASP A 14 -6.73 -8.00 12.88
C ASP A 14 -6.35 -8.73 11.58
N GLN A 15 -5.92 -9.98 11.68
CA GLN A 15 -5.57 -10.81 10.53
C GLN A 15 -6.78 -11.03 9.59
N LYS A 16 -7.96 -11.27 10.16
CA LYS A 16 -9.21 -11.43 9.40
C LYS A 16 -9.70 -10.13 8.76
N LEU A 17 -9.44 -8.97 9.39
CA LEU A 17 -9.71 -7.66 8.78
C LEU A 17 -8.78 -7.41 7.58
N MET A 18 -7.51 -7.84 7.67
CA MET A 18 -6.54 -7.74 6.58
C MET A 18 -6.86 -8.68 5.40
N GLU A 19 -7.41 -9.87 5.64
CA GLU A 19 -7.82 -10.83 4.59
C GLU A 19 -8.85 -10.26 3.60
N GLY A 20 -9.64 -9.25 4.02
CA GLY A 20 -10.62 -8.59 3.15
C GLY A 20 -10.02 -7.54 2.21
N GLU A 21 -8.75 -7.18 2.38
CA GLU A 21 -8.16 -6.03 1.71
C GLU A 21 -7.37 -6.41 0.46
N ASN A 22 -7.72 -5.80 -0.68
CA ASN A 22 -7.02 -6.01 -1.94
C ASN A 22 -6.11 -4.82 -2.26
N LYS A 23 -4.91 -4.80 -1.67
CA LYS A 23 -3.90 -3.74 -1.87
C LYS A 23 -3.57 -3.49 -3.34
N LYS A 24 -3.44 -4.55 -4.14
CA LYS A 24 -3.19 -4.43 -5.59
C LYS A 24 -4.28 -3.63 -6.29
N GLN A 25 -5.54 -3.92 -5.99
CA GLN A 25 -6.69 -3.20 -6.55
C GLN A 25 -6.78 -1.77 -6.00
N LEU A 26 -6.49 -1.55 -4.72
CA LEU A 26 -6.39 -0.21 -4.12
C LEU A 26 -5.36 0.66 -4.85
N VAL A 27 -4.14 0.15 -5.06
CA VAL A 27 -3.08 0.87 -5.80
C VAL A 27 -3.52 1.21 -7.22
N LYS A 28 -4.19 0.27 -7.90
CA LYS A 28 -4.71 0.47 -9.25
C LYS A 28 -5.75 1.61 -9.32
N GLU A 29 -6.72 1.63 -8.40
CA GLU A 29 -7.73 2.69 -8.37
C GLU A 29 -7.16 4.02 -7.91
N LEU A 30 -6.28 4.02 -6.90
CA LEU A 30 -5.59 5.22 -6.43
C LEU A 30 -4.75 5.86 -7.55
N LYS A 31 -4.03 5.05 -8.34
CA LYS A 31 -3.30 5.53 -9.53
C LYS A 31 -4.20 6.30 -10.50
N LYS A 32 -5.41 5.80 -10.78
CA LYS A 32 -6.35 6.50 -11.68
C LYS A 32 -6.75 7.86 -11.11
N LEU A 33 -7.05 7.92 -9.81
CA LEU A 33 -7.41 9.17 -9.13
C LEU A 33 -6.25 10.17 -9.15
N ILE A 34 -5.04 9.73 -8.79
CA ILE A 34 -3.84 10.59 -8.80
C ILE A 34 -3.61 11.18 -10.19
N LYS A 35 -3.74 10.37 -11.25
CA LYS A 35 -3.56 10.81 -12.65
C LYS A 35 -4.55 11.91 -13.07
N GLN A 36 -5.67 12.06 -12.37
CA GLN A 36 -6.64 13.15 -12.58
C GLN A 36 -6.29 14.43 -11.82
N THR A 37 -5.26 14.41 -10.96
CA THR A 37 -4.80 15.56 -10.19
C THR A 37 -3.57 16.21 -10.81
N ARG A 38 -3.25 17.45 -10.40
CA ARG A 38 -2.00 18.13 -10.79
C ARG A 38 -0.75 17.33 -10.41
N ALA A 39 -0.77 16.61 -9.30
CA ALA A 39 0.36 15.78 -8.87
C ALA A 39 0.60 14.59 -9.83
N GLY A 40 -0.46 14.09 -10.48
CA GLY A 40 -0.37 12.98 -11.43
C GLY A 40 0.33 13.30 -12.75
N ILE A 41 0.51 14.59 -13.09
CA ILE A 41 1.18 15.02 -14.33
C ILE A 41 2.64 14.52 -14.38
N ALA A 42 3.33 14.58 -13.24
CA ALA A 42 4.73 14.18 -13.15
C ALA A 42 4.91 12.66 -12.98
N VAL A 43 3.87 11.96 -12.52
CA VAL A 43 3.92 10.51 -12.27
C VAL A 43 3.81 9.78 -13.60
N LYS A 44 4.75 8.89 -13.92
CA LYS A 44 4.70 7.99 -15.07
C LYS A 44 3.96 6.71 -14.70
N ALA A 45 4.40 6.03 -13.65
CA ALA A 45 3.87 4.76 -13.19
C ALA A 45 3.72 4.70 -11.66
N ILE A 46 2.74 3.91 -11.21
CA ILE A 46 2.57 3.45 -9.84
C ILE A 46 2.19 1.98 -9.95
N GLU A 47 3.00 1.10 -9.36
CA GLU A 47 2.86 -0.35 -9.52
C GLU A 47 3.03 -1.05 -8.18
N TYR A 48 2.11 -1.96 -7.89
CA TYR A 48 2.18 -2.83 -6.73
C TYR A 48 2.86 -4.15 -7.14
N THR A 49 3.80 -4.59 -6.31
CA THR A 49 4.54 -5.83 -6.48
C THR A 49 4.54 -6.58 -5.16
N LYS A 50 4.37 -7.90 -5.23
CA LYS A 50 4.55 -8.81 -4.11
C LYS A 50 5.65 -9.82 -4.46
N SER A 51 6.62 -10.02 -3.57
CA SER A 51 7.67 -11.02 -3.76
C SER A 51 7.18 -12.41 -3.32
N ASP A 52 7.99 -13.43 -3.61
CA ASP A 52 7.75 -14.80 -3.15
C ASP A 52 7.95 -14.97 -1.63
N GLU A 53 8.63 -14.01 -0.98
CA GLU A 53 8.86 -13.98 0.48
C GLU A 53 7.78 -13.17 1.22
N ASP A 54 6.62 -12.96 0.60
CA ASP A 54 5.50 -12.15 1.11
C ASP A 54 5.77 -10.65 1.30
N ASP A 55 6.94 -10.13 0.95
CA ASP A 55 7.19 -8.69 0.93
C ASP A 55 6.30 -7.99 -0.11
N GLU A 56 5.71 -6.87 0.28
CA GLU A 56 4.87 -6.05 -0.60
C GLU A 56 5.48 -4.67 -0.81
N TYR A 57 5.59 -4.24 -2.06
CA TYR A 57 6.16 -2.95 -2.42
C TYR A 57 5.27 -2.19 -3.40
N VAL A 58 5.30 -0.87 -3.30
CA VAL A 58 4.80 0.03 -4.34
C VAL A 58 5.96 0.80 -4.95
N ILE A 59 6.06 0.74 -6.27
CA ILE A 59 7.06 1.45 -7.06
C ILE A 59 6.37 2.63 -7.74
N ILE A 60 6.91 3.83 -7.53
CA ILE A 60 6.47 5.07 -8.16
C ILE A 60 7.58 5.54 -9.09
N GLU A 61 7.28 5.67 -10.37
CA GLU A 61 8.19 6.21 -11.37
C GLU A 61 7.65 7.56 -11.86
N ASN A 62 8.51 8.57 -11.99
CA ASN A 62 8.16 9.85 -12.59
C ASN A 62 8.72 9.98 -14.01
N TYR A 63 8.21 10.94 -14.79
CA TYR A 63 8.70 11.19 -16.15
C TYR A 63 10.13 11.74 -16.23
N TYR A 64 10.72 12.11 -15.08
CA TYR A 64 12.11 12.57 -14.97
C TYR A 64 13.09 11.42 -14.69
N GLY A 65 12.62 10.16 -14.73
CA GLY A 65 13.45 8.98 -14.50
C GLY A 65 13.80 8.70 -13.03
N LYS A 66 13.16 9.38 -12.08
CA LYS A 66 13.30 9.05 -10.65
C LYS A 66 12.28 7.98 -10.27
N THR A 67 12.75 7.01 -9.51
CA THR A 67 11.95 5.91 -8.98
C THR A 67 12.00 5.93 -7.46
N LYS A 68 10.84 5.75 -6.82
CA LYS A 68 10.70 5.57 -5.37
C LYS A 68 10.10 4.20 -5.09
N LYS A 69 10.72 3.43 -4.21
CA LYS A 69 10.22 2.15 -3.71
C LYS A 69 9.68 2.37 -2.29
N ILE A 70 8.45 1.95 -2.03
CA ILE A 70 7.76 2.07 -0.74
C ILE A 70 7.46 0.65 -0.27
N ASP A 71 7.90 0.31 0.93
CA ASP A 71 7.53 -0.94 1.61
C ASP A 71 6.14 -0.78 2.21
N VAL A 72 5.24 -1.72 1.89
CA VAL A 72 3.84 -1.72 2.33
C VAL A 72 3.43 -3.08 2.90
N THR A 73 4.41 -3.92 3.28
CA THR A 73 4.20 -5.31 3.72
C THR A 73 3.26 -5.38 4.92
N ALA A 74 3.51 -4.56 5.96
CA ALA A 74 2.69 -4.52 7.16
C ALA A 74 1.56 -3.47 7.12
N ASP A 75 1.41 -2.77 5.99
CA ASP A 75 0.46 -1.65 5.91
C ASP A 75 -0.98 -2.13 5.83
N SER A 76 -1.87 -1.38 6.49
CA SER A 76 -3.29 -1.35 6.11
C SER A 76 -3.48 -0.51 4.87
N GLY A 77 -4.61 -0.65 4.18
CA GLY A 77 -4.89 0.06 2.94
C GLY A 77 -4.85 1.56 3.08
N ILE A 78 -5.27 2.08 4.23
CA ILE A 78 -5.18 3.52 4.51
C ILE A 78 -3.73 3.96 4.74
N ALA A 79 -2.90 3.15 5.38
CA ALA A 79 -1.47 3.45 5.56
C ALA A 79 -0.76 3.45 4.19
N LEU A 80 -0.97 2.40 3.39
CA LEU A 80 -0.48 2.30 2.02
C LEU A 80 -0.89 3.51 1.17
N MET A 81 -2.16 3.92 1.23
CA MET A 81 -2.64 5.08 0.46
C MET A 81 -1.92 6.37 0.89
N ARG A 82 -1.72 6.57 2.19
CA ARG A 82 -1.03 7.76 2.72
C ARG A 82 0.43 7.79 2.28
N ASP A 83 1.11 6.66 2.31
CA ASP A 83 2.52 6.57 1.95
C ASP A 83 2.74 6.77 0.45
N ILE A 84 1.85 6.25 -0.39
CA ILE A 84 1.88 6.54 -1.84
C ILE A 84 1.69 8.05 -2.09
N LEU A 85 0.72 8.68 -1.43
CA LEU A 85 0.47 10.12 -1.59
C LEU A 85 1.67 10.96 -1.10
N ALA A 86 2.29 10.58 0.01
CA ALA A 86 3.53 11.19 0.48
C ALA A 86 4.72 10.93 -0.47
N GLY A 87 4.70 9.80 -1.18
CA GLY A 87 5.70 9.41 -2.16
C GLY A 87 5.70 10.18 -3.47
N ILE A 88 4.56 10.80 -3.81
CA ILE A 88 4.38 11.56 -5.06
C ILE A 88 4.80 13.01 -4.91
N ARG A 89 4.80 13.53 -3.69
CA ARG A 89 5.21 14.91 -3.35
C ARG A 89 6.73 15.07 -3.42
#